data_AF-A0A329SH62-F1
#
_entry.id   AF-A0A329SH62-F1
#
_cell.length_a   1.000
_cell.length_b   1.000
_cell.length_c   1.000
_cell.angle_alpha   90.00
_cell.angle_beta   90.00
_cell.angle_gamma   90.00
#
_symmetry.space_group_name_H-M   'P 1'
#
loop_
_entity.id
_entity.type
_entity.pdbx_description
1 polymer ?
#
loop_
_entity_poly.entity_id
_entity_poly.type
_entity_poly.pdbx_seq_one_letter_code
_entity_poly.pdbx_strand_id
1 'polypeptide(L)'
;MEAEDNVVGALFLQNGEDNGYDPEDFVQELDVGGSAPHFRISVADDDGGIPGSLFACAVWNGARFIAMHFAKHPELVEGLSLVEFGAASALPSLVGLHFGAKVAVMTDYPNDLLLKNIETNIQRNERLLGSGRREVRGHLWGSDTTGLLKCLGGEKEPETTETTEDSTQARFHVAVVAECLWLHDLHEDLLKSIDACLTPGGKVFVSFAHHVPGHEQHDLSFFTKAKKLYGFDAVHLDTLASPHIFNADRIVDQYLYVLTRSVRT
;
A
#
# COMPACT_ATOMS: atom_id res chain seq x y z
N MET A 1 18.02 20.01 19.54
CA MET A 1 17.24 19.85 18.30
C MET A 1 16.81 18.39 18.29
N GLU A 2 15.91 18.04 19.22
CA GLU A 2 15.74 16.66 19.71
C GLU A 2 14.34 16.46 20.35
N ALA A 3 13.31 17.20 19.92
CA ALA A 3 11.98 17.17 20.55
C ALA A 3 10.82 16.88 19.59
N GLU A 4 11.06 16.75 18.28
CA GLU A 4 10.01 16.46 17.29
C GLU A 4 9.79 14.95 17.04
N ASP A 5 10.75 14.10 17.39
CA ASP A 5 10.80 12.68 16.95
C ASP A 5 9.83 11.72 17.67
N ASN A 6 8.92 12.19 18.51
CA ASN A 6 8.03 11.29 19.27
C ASN A 6 6.57 11.75 19.38
N VAL A 7 6.14 12.72 18.57
CA VAL A 7 4.75 13.18 18.58
C VAL A 7 3.80 12.09 18.11
N VAL A 8 4.21 11.25 17.14
CA VAL A 8 3.37 10.18 16.58
C VAL A 8 3.18 9.02 17.55
N GLY A 9 4.25 8.61 18.25
CA GLY A 9 4.19 7.53 19.25
C GLY A 9 3.36 7.86 20.49
N ALA A 10 3.14 9.15 20.78
CA ALA A 10 2.36 9.62 21.92
C ALA A 10 0.88 9.87 21.60
N LEU A 11 0.47 9.89 20.33
CA LEU A 11 -0.92 10.19 19.92
C LEU A 11 -1.88 9.00 20.08
N PHE A 12 -1.36 7.78 20.21
CA PHE A 12 -2.15 6.55 20.27
C PHE A 12 -1.66 5.68 21.44
N LEU A 13 -2.52 5.42 22.42
CA LEU A 13 -2.21 4.64 23.62
C LEU A 13 -1.93 3.18 23.24
N GLN A 14 -0.69 2.72 23.46
CA GLN A 14 -0.26 1.33 23.29
C GLN A 14 -0.74 0.47 24.46
N ASN A 15 -1.37 -0.68 24.19
CA ASN A 15 -1.82 -1.61 25.22
C ASN A 15 -1.08 -2.95 25.15
N GLY A 16 -0.04 -3.10 25.99
CA GLY A 16 0.33 -4.35 26.65
C GLY A 16 1.08 -5.42 25.85
N GLU A 17 1.94 -6.17 26.56
CA GLU A 17 2.73 -7.31 26.09
C GLU A 17 1.92 -8.61 26.28
N ASP A 18 1.35 -9.19 25.23
CA ASP A 18 0.92 -10.60 25.23
C ASP A 18 1.16 -11.23 23.85
N ASN A 19 1.81 -12.39 23.78
CA ASN A 19 2.35 -12.97 22.54
C ASN A 19 1.35 -13.90 21.81
N GLY A 20 0.11 -13.44 21.66
CA GLY A 20 -1.05 -14.30 21.38
C GLY A 20 -1.72 -14.12 20.02
N TYR A 21 -1.10 -13.48 19.02
CA TYR A 21 -1.80 -13.14 17.77
C TYR A 21 -2.49 -14.32 17.05
N ASP A 22 -3.83 -14.28 16.98
CA ASP A 22 -4.66 -15.06 16.06
C ASP A 22 -5.34 -14.11 15.05
N PRO A 23 -5.08 -14.24 13.73
CA PRO A 23 -5.74 -13.41 12.70
C PRO A 23 -7.27 -13.59 12.63
N GLU A 24 -7.85 -14.55 13.35
CA GLU A 24 -9.30 -14.69 13.50
C GLU A 24 -9.90 -13.79 14.59
N ASP A 25 -9.10 -13.18 15.47
CA ASP A 25 -9.59 -12.39 16.60
C ASP A 25 -10.26 -11.08 16.17
N PHE A 26 -9.73 -10.42 15.13
CA PHE A 26 -10.22 -9.13 14.64
C PHE A 26 -10.47 -9.14 13.14
N VAL A 27 -11.67 -9.55 12.72
CA VAL A 27 -12.10 -9.57 11.31
C VAL A 27 -13.19 -8.52 11.05
N GLN A 28 -12.95 -7.65 10.08
CA GLN A 28 -13.90 -6.65 9.61
C GLN A 28 -14.52 -7.10 8.28
N GLU A 29 -15.83 -6.94 8.14
CA GLU A 29 -16.50 -7.02 6.84
C GLU A 29 -16.54 -5.62 6.22
N LEU A 30 -15.91 -5.48 5.06
CA LEU A 30 -15.72 -4.20 4.40
C LEU A 30 -16.53 -4.14 3.12
N ASP A 31 -17.40 -3.13 3.05
CA ASP A 31 -18.02 -2.70 1.82
C ASP A 31 -16.99 -1.88 1.01
N VAL A 32 -16.83 -2.22 -0.26
CA VAL A 32 -15.95 -1.53 -1.22
C VAL A 32 -16.78 -0.92 -2.36
N GLY A 33 -17.93 -0.37 -2.00
CA GLY A 33 -18.90 0.20 -2.92
C GLY A 33 -19.79 -0.86 -3.56
N GLY A 34 -20.91 -0.41 -4.15
CA GLY A 34 -21.98 -1.30 -4.63
C GLY A 34 -21.63 -2.25 -5.78
N SER A 35 -20.42 -2.14 -6.35
CA SER A 35 -19.95 -2.95 -7.47
C SER A 35 -19.02 -4.09 -7.05
N ALA A 36 -18.59 -4.14 -5.79
CA ALA A 36 -17.67 -5.14 -5.26
C ALA A 36 -18.34 -6.01 -4.18
N PRO A 37 -17.94 -7.29 -4.02
CA PRO A 37 -18.37 -8.09 -2.89
C PRO A 37 -17.78 -7.55 -1.58
N HIS A 38 -18.39 -7.95 -0.46
CA HIS A 38 -17.80 -7.66 0.86
C HIS A 38 -16.50 -8.44 1.04
N PHE A 39 -15.44 -7.74 1.41
CA PHE A 39 -14.16 -8.35 1.76
C PHE A 39 -14.10 -8.58 3.27
N ARG A 40 -13.57 -9.74 3.68
CA ARG A 40 -13.33 -10.06 5.08
C ARG A 40 -11.86 -9.85 5.39
N ILE A 41 -11.54 -8.83 6.17
CA ILE A 41 -10.17 -8.38 6.39
C ILE A 41 -9.83 -8.50 7.88
N SER A 42 -8.78 -9.25 8.19
CA SER A 42 -8.11 -9.16 9.48
C SER A 42 -7.09 -8.04 9.50
N VAL A 43 -6.99 -7.44 10.67
CA VAL A 43 -5.95 -6.49 11.01
C VAL A 43 -4.91 -7.19 11.88
N ALA A 44 -3.70 -6.66 11.91
CA ALA A 44 -2.70 -7.09 12.87
C ALA A 44 -3.15 -6.72 14.29
N ASP A 45 -2.69 -7.47 15.29
CA ASP A 45 -2.93 -7.06 16.68
C ASP A 45 -2.06 -5.84 17.05
N ASP A 46 -2.51 -5.08 18.04
CA ASP A 46 -1.79 -3.97 18.68
C ASP A 46 -1.18 -4.41 20.03
N ASP A 47 -0.93 -5.72 20.18
CA ASP A 47 -0.41 -6.43 21.36
C ASP A 47 1.13 -6.39 21.51
N GLY A 48 1.79 -5.56 20.69
CA GLY A 48 3.24 -5.40 20.67
C GLY A 48 4.01 -6.42 19.83
N GLY A 49 3.37 -7.45 19.26
CA GLY A 49 4.04 -8.41 18.35
C GLY A 49 4.46 -7.78 17.01
N ILE A 50 3.68 -6.82 16.54
CA ILE A 50 4.05 -5.89 15.46
C ILE A 50 4.40 -4.57 16.12
N PRO A 51 5.51 -3.90 15.73
CA PRO A 51 5.83 -2.59 16.27
C PRO A 51 4.62 -1.66 16.11
N GLY A 52 4.04 -1.19 17.22
CA GLY A 52 2.85 -0.31 17.18
C GLY A 52 3.08 0.95 16.35
N SER A 53 4.34 1.36 16.16
CA SER A 53 4.74 2.40 15.22
C SER A 53 4.45 2.08 13.74
N LEU A 54 4.00 0.88 13.39
CA LEU A 54 3.59 0.51 12.02
C LEU A 54 2.07 0.58 11.83
N PHE A 55 1.29 0.67 12.91
CA PHE A 55 -0.15 0.93 12.86
C PHE A 55 -0.95 -0.04 11.96
N ALA A 56 -0.54 -1.31 11.89
CA ALA A 56 -1.19 -2.33 11.07
C ALA A 56 -2.50 -2.87 11.67
N CYS A 57 -2.93 -2.33 12.82
CA CYS A 57 -4.11 -2.75 13.59
C CYS A 57 -5.45 -2.19 13.08
N ALA A 58 -5.45 -1.47 11.95
CA ALA A 58 -6.64 -0.94 11.34
C ALA A 58 -6.65 -1.10 9.82
N VAL A 59 -7.85 -1.16 9.24
CA VAL A 59 -8.02 -0.95 7.81
C VAL A 59 -8.29 0.54 7.60
N TRP A 60 -7.23 1.27 7.29
CA TRP A 60 -7.24 2.72 7.19
C TRP A 60 -8.15 3.23 6.08
N ASN A 61 -8.73 4.43 6.29
CA ASN A 61 -9.69 5.03 5.36
C ASN A 61 -9.09 5.25 3.97
N GLY A 62 -7.81 5.60 3.87
CA GLY A 62 -7.13 5.72 2.57
C GLY A 62 -7.05 4.42 1.78
N ALA A 63 -6.85 3.28 2.45
CA ALA A 63 -6.87 1.97 1.81
C ALA A 63 -8.26 1.67 1.26
N ARG A 64 -9.32 1.94 2.04
CA ARG A 64 -10.71 1.83 1.57
C ARG A 64 -11.00 2.77 0.41
N PHE A 65 -10.48 4.00 0.43
CA PHE A 65 -10.74 4.98 -0.62
C PHE A 65 -10.12 4.57 -1.96
N ILE A 66 -8.88 4.09 -1.97
CA ILE A 66 -8.25 3.55 -3.19
C ILE A 66 -9.00 2.31 -3.67
N ALA A 67 -9.39 1.42 -2.77
CA ALA A 67 -10.13 0.21 -3.11
C ALA A 67 -11.49 0.55 -3.77
N MET A 68 -12.26 1.49 -3.22
CA MET A 68 -13.48 2.00 -3.84
C MET A 68 -13.22 2.66 -5.20
N HIS A 69 -12.09 3.36 -5.36
CA HIS A 69 -11.70 3.95 -6.63
C HIS A 69 -11.46 2.89 -7.71
N PHE A 70 -10.75 1.80 -7.38
CA PHE A 70 -10.56 0.68 -8.30
C PHE A 70 -11.87 -0.05 -8.61
N ALA A 71 -12.76 -0.20 -7.63
CA ALA A 71 -14.08 -0.80 -7.87
C ALA A 71 -14.96 0.05 -8.81
N LYS A 72 -14.81 1.37 -8.76
CA LYS A 72 -15.49 2.30 -9.66
C LYS A 72 -14.84 2.37 -11.06
N HIS A 73 -13.54 2.11 -11.13
CA HIS A 73 -12.72 2.22 -12.34
C HIS A 73 -11.84 0.96 -12.57
N PRO A 74 -12.44 -0.21 -12.87
CA PRO A 74 -11.69 -1.46 -13.06
C PRO A 74 -10.59 -1.39 -14.12
N GLU A 75 -10.76 -0.54 -15.15
CA GLU A 75 -9.79 -0.32 -16.22
C GLU A 75 -8.42 0.18 -15.74
N LEU A 76 -8.34 0.69 -14.50
CA LEU A 76 -7.09 1.12 -13.88
C LEU A 76 -6.20 -0.02 -13.41
N VAL A 77 -6.74 -1.24 -13.29
CA VAL A 77 -6.05 -2.41 -12.73
C VAL A 77 -6.21 -3.67 -13.58
N GLU A 78 -7.28 -3.78 -14.39
CA GLU A 78 -7.58 -4.96 -15.21
C GLU A 78 -6.41 -5.32 -16.15
N GLY A 79 -5.92 -6.55 -16.04
CA GLY A 79 -4.81 -7.07 -16.84
C GLY A 79 -3.43 -6.48 -16.48
N LEU A 80 -3.35 -5.58 -15.50
CA LEU A 80 -2.13 -4.87 -15.13
C LEU A 80 -1.38 -5.52 -13.95
N SER A 81 -0.12 -5.14 -13.78
CA SER A 81 0.70 -5.50 -12.62
C SER A 81 0.70 -4.37 -11.59
N LEU A 82 0.42 -4.73 -10.34
CA LEU A 82 0.28 -3.81 -9.20
C LEU A 82 1.31 -4.14 -8.11
N VAL A 83 1.89 -3.12 -7.49
CA VAL A 83 2.65 -3.22 -6.25
C VAL A 83 2.02 -2.32 -5.19
N GLU A 84 1.90 -2.80 -3.96
CA GLU A 84 1.40 -2.01 -2.82
C GLU A 84 2.51 -1.88 -1.77
N PHE A 85 2.82 -0.64 -1.38
CA PHE A 85 3.82 -0.31 -0.37
C PHE A 85 3.12 0.04 0.94
N GLY A 86 3.48 -0.64 2.03
CA GLY A 86 2.81 -0.48 3.33
C GLY A 86 1.39 -1.03 3.28
N ALA A 87 1.24 -2.27 2.81
CA ALA A 87 -0.06 -2.85 2.50
C ALA A 87 -0.94 -3.09 3.75
N ALA A 88 -0.35 -3.48 4.87
CA ALA A 88 -0.95 -3.91 6.13
C ALA A 88 -2.09 -4.93 5.98
N SER A 89 -3.27 -4.46 5.57
CA SER A 89 -4.45 -5.28 5.24
C SER A 89 -4.46 -5.79 3.79
N ALA A 90 -3.73 -5.14 2.89
CA ALA A 90 -3.70 -5.35 1.45
C ALA A 90 -5.05 -5.15 0.71
N LEU A 91 -6.01 -4.45 1.32
CA LEU A 91 -7.35 -4.27 0.74
C LEU A 91 -7.32 -3.72 -0.71
N PRO A 92 -6.57 -2.64 -1.04
CA PRO A 92 -6.46 -2.16 -2.42
C PRO A 92 -6.01 -3.23 -3.41
N SER A 93 -4.99 -4.02 -3.07
CA SER A 93 -4.49 -5.11 -3.92
C SER A 93 -5.52 -6.24 -4.09
N LEU A 94 -6.22 -6.62 -3.01
CA LEU A 94 -7.27 -7.64 -3.08
C LEU A 94 -8.41 -7.22 -4.00
N VAL A 95 -8.83 -5.95 -3.92
CA VAL A 95 -9.84 -5.39 -4.83
C VAL A 95 -9.30 -5.30 -6.26
N GLY A 96 -8.04 -4.91 -6.44
CA GLY A 96 -7.40 -4.94 -7.76
C GLY A 96 -7.42 -6.33 -8.40
N LEU A 97 -7.09 -7.37 -7.62
CA LEU A 97 -7.15 -8.77 -8.05
C LEU A 97 -8.58 -9.24 -8.38
N HIS A 98 -9.57 -8.81 -7.61
CA HIS A 98 -10.98 -9.07 -7.90
C HIS A 98 -11.40 -8.50 -9.25
N PHE A 99 -10.96 -7.28 -9.57
CA PHE A 99 -11.21 -6.61 -10.85
C PHE A 99 -10.20 -6.97 -11.96
N GLY A 100 -9.50 -8.10 -11.81
CA GLY A 100 -8.74 -8.70 -12.90
C GLY A 100 -7.28 -8.24 -13.03
N ALA A 101 -6.69 -7.66 -11.98
CA ALA A 101 -5.23 -7.44 -11.98
C ALA A 101 -4.48 -8.75 -12.28
N LYS A 102 -3.51 -8.69 -13.19
CA LYS A 102 -2.74 -9.86 -13.63
C LYS A 102 -1.80 -10.35 -12.54
N VAL A 103 -1.19 -9.43 -11.80
CA VAL A 103 -0.30 -9.70 -10.68
C VAL A 103 -0.48 -8.59 -9.65
N ALA A 104 -0.62 -8.94 -8.37
CA ALA A 104 -0.46 -8.01 -7.26
C ALA A 104 0.68 -8.48 -6.36
N VAL A 105 1.61 -7.57 -6.08
CA VAL A 105 2.71 -7.77 -5.14
C VAL A 105 2.46 -6.87 -3.94
N MET A 106 2.04 -7.45 -2.82
CA MET A 106 1.72 -6.75 -1.59
C MET A 106 2.96 -6.74 -0.71
N THR A 107 3.44 -5.54 -0.36
CA THR A 107 4.69 -5.36 0.36
C THR A 107 4.50 -4.57 1.63
N ASP A 108 5.23 -4.98 2.65
CA ASP A 108 5.28 -4.28 3.93
C ASP A 108 6.63 -4.46 4.62
N TYR A 109 6.83 -3.82 5.76
CA TYR A 109 8.02 -3.99 6.58
C TYR A 109 8.29 -5.50 6.81
N PRO A 110 9.55 -5.96 6.73
CA PRO A 110 9.90 -7.38 6.83
C PRO A 110 9.72 -7.90 8.27
N ASN A 111 8.47 -8.13 8.65
CA ASN A 111 8.01 -8.67 9.91
C ASN A 111 7.04 -9.84 9.61
N ASP A 112 7.36 -11.02 10.15
CA ASP A 112 6.65 -12.26 9.81
C ASP A 112 5.15 -12.22 10.16
N LEU A 113 4.76 -11.55 11.24
CA LEU A 113 3.36 -11.44 11.65
C LEU A 113 2.57 -10.57 10.66
N LEU A 114 3.15 -9.46 10.22
CA LEU A 114 2.53 -8.54 9.27
C LEU A 114 2.34 -9.22 7.91
N LEU A 115 3.37 -9.90 7.42
CA LEU A 115 3.30 -10.65 6.16
C LEU A 115 2.31 -11.81 6.25
N LYS A 116 2.27 -12.54 7.39
CA LYS A 116 1.29 -13.60 7.64
C LYS A 116 -0.15 -13.07 7.68
N ASN A 117 -0.39 -11.86 8.22
CA ASN A 117 -1.72 -11.25 8.19
C ASN A 117 -2.16 -10.97 6.74
N ILE A 118 -1.26 -10.43 5.90
CA ILE A 118 -1.55 -10.20 4.48
C ILE A 118 -1.86 -11.53 3.77
N GLU A 119 -1.07 -12.58 4.00
CA GLU A 119 -1.32 -13.92 3.46
C GLU A 119 -2.68 -14.48 3.91
N THR A 120 -3.03 -14.27 5.18
CA THR A 120 -4.33 -14.71 5.73
C THR A 120 -5.49 -13.97 5.06
N ASN A 121 -5.36 -12.67 4.82
CA ASN A 121 -6.34 -11.88 4.09
C ASN A 121 -6.53 -12.35 2.64
N ILE A 122 -5.45 -12.74 1.96
CA ILE A 122 -5.53 -13.34 0.63
C ILE A 122 -6.31 -14.66 0.68
N GLN A 123 -5.97 -15.57 1.60
CA GLN A 123 -6.64 -16.87 1.72
C GLN A 123 -8.12 -16.72 2.06
N ARG A 124 -8.45 -15.83 3.01
CA ARG A 124 -9.83 -15.60 3.46
C ARG A 124 -10.73 -15.09 2.34
N ASN A 125 -10.18 -14.33 1.40
CA ASN A 125 -10.91 -13.75 0.28
C ASN A 125 -10.68 -14.50 -1.04
N GLU A 126 -10.00 -15.65 -1.05
CA GLU A 126 -9.54 -16.32 -2.28
C GLU A 126 -10.66 -16.54 -3.30
N ARG A 127 -11.86 -16.92 -2.85
CA ARG A 127 -13.04 -17.12 -3.70
C ARG A 127 -13.52 -15.86 -4.44
N LEU A 128 -13.13 -14.68 -3.97
CA LEU A 128 -13.46 -13.39 -4.56
C LEU A 128 -12.40 -12.94 -5.55
N LEU A 129 -11.16 -13.45 -5.46
CA LEU A 129 -10.05 -12.98 -6.28
C LEU A 129 -10.12 -13.60 -7.68
N GLY A 130 -9.71 -12.84 -8.70
CA GLY A 130 -9.54 -13.37 -10.05
C GLY A 130 -8.36 -14.34 -10.16
N SER A 131 -8.03 -14.76 -11.39
CA SER A 131 -6.89 -15.66 -11.67
C SER A 131 -5.52 -14.97 -11.61
N GLY A 132 -5.46 -13.73 -11.12
CA GLY A 132 -4.22 -12.97 -10.98
C GLY A 132 -3.26 -13.62 -10.00
N ARG A 133 -1.95 -13.49 -10.25
CA ARG A 133 -0.93 -13.96 -9.30
C ARG A 133 -0.87 -13.05 -8.08
N ARG A 134 -0.68 -13.63 -6.90
CA ARG A 134 -0.62 -12.93 -5.62
C ARG A 134 0.71 -13.23 -4.97
N GLU A 135 1.44 -12.20 -4.58
CA GLU A 135 2.76 -12.34 -3.97
C GLU A 135 2.85 -11.43 -2.75
N VAL A 136 3.29 -11.97 -1.61
CA VAL A 136 3.57 -11.21 -0.39
C VAL A 136 5.07 -11.13 -0.20
N ARG A 137 5.62 -9.94 0.05
CA ARG A 137 7.06 -9.75 0.23
C ARG A 137 7.34 -8.73 1.35
N GLY A 138 8.26 -9.07 2.23
CA GLY A 138 8.92 -8.07 3.08
C GLY A 138 9.76 -7.12 2.23
N HIS A 139 9.56 -5.82 2.40
CA HIS A 139 10.29 -4.78 1.69
C HIS A 139 10.48 -3.55 2.59
N LEU A 140 11.74 -3.18 2.82
CA LEU A 140 12.07 -1.92 3.49
C LEU A 140 12.12 -0.82 2.42
N TRP A 141 11.40 0.28 2.64
CA TRP A 141 11.44 1.39 1.70
C TRP A 141 12.88 1.89 1.51
N GLY A 142 13.22 2.25 0.27
CA GLY A 142 14.56 2.68 -0.13
C GLY A 142 15.57 1.54 -0.35
N SER A 143 15.26 0.29 0.05
CA SER A 143 16.12 -0.87 -0.20
C SER A 143 16.04 -1.38 -1.65
N ASP A 144 16.86 -2.38 -1.98
CA ASP A 144 16.84 -3.04 -3.29
C ASP A 144 15.45 -3.60 -3.62
N THR A 145 15.00 -3.39 -4.85
CA THR A 145 13.67 -3.79 -5.35
C THR A 145 13.72 -4.99 -6.30
N THR A 146 14.89 -5.60 -6.49
CA THR A 146 15.08 -6.72 -7.43
C THR A 146 14.18 -7.90 -7.07
N GLY A 147 13.98 -8.16 -5.78
CA GLY A 147 13.06 -9.20 -5.30
C GLY A 147 11.60 -8.95 -5.70
N LEU A 148 11.16 -7.69 -5.71
CA LEU A 148 9.81 -7.31 -6.15
C LEU A 148 9.66 -7.48 -7.66
N LEU A 149 10.64 -7.03 -8.44
CA LEU A 149 10.61 -7.13 -9.90
C LEU A 149 10.66 -8.58 -10.40
N LYS A 150 11.38 -9.47 -9.69
CA LYS A 150 11.40 -10.92 -9.99
C LYS A 150 10.01 -11.54 -9.91
N CYS A 151 9.13 -11.02 -9.06
CA CYS A 151 7.74 -11.50 -8.96
C CYS A 151 6.94 -11.26 -10.25
N LEU A 152 7.41 -10.42 -11.17
CA LEU A 152 6.75 -10.17 -12.46
C LEU A 152 7.12 -11.19 -13.55
N GLY A 153 8.30 -11.81 -13.44
CA GLY A 153 8.66 -12.97 -14.24
C GLY A 153 7.83 -14.15 -13.76
N GLY A 154 6.86 -14.61 -14.55
CA GLY A 154 6.14 -15.84 -14.23
C GLY A 154 7.09 -17.04 -14.09
N GLU A 155 6.60 -18.15 -13.55
CA GLU A 155 7.33 -19.42 -13.52
C GLU A 155 7.78 -19.80 -14.94
N LYS A 156 9.00 -19.42 -15.32
CA LYS A 156 9.72 -20.08 -16.39
C LYS A 156 10.54 -21.17 -15.72
N GLU A 157 10.35 -22.41 -16.18
CA GLU A 157 11.27 -23.51 -15.89
C GLU A 157 12.72 -23.06 -16.13
N PRO A 158 13.71 -23.66 -15.42
CA PRO A 158 15.11 -23.26 -15.55
C PRO A 158 15.64 -23.67 -16.93
N GLU A 159 15.40 -22.84 -17.94
CA GLU A 159 16.09 -22.96 -19.22
C GLU A 159 17.51 -22.44 -19.06
N THR A 160 18.43 -23.40 -19.09
CA THR A 160 19.85 -23.21 -19.35
C THR A 160 20.05 -22.39 -20.62
N THR A 161 20.30 -21.09 -20.52
CA THR A 161 21.08 -20.34 -21.52
C THR A 161 21.44 -18.94 -21.02
N GLU A 162 22.74 -18.72 -20.92
CA GLU A 162 23.51 -17.49 -21.13
C GLU A 162 22.75 -16.14 -21.06
N THR A 163 23.14 -15.37 -20.04
CA THR A 163 22.81 -13.97 -19.79
C THR A 163 23.16 -13.07 -20.97
N THR A 164 22.15 -12.67 -21.75
CA THR A 164 22.21 -11.45 -22.54
C THR A 164 21.59 -10.31 -21.71
N GLU A 165 22.41 -9.31 -21.37
CA GLU A 165 22.15 -8.21 -20.43
C GLU A 165 21.17 -7.13 -20.99
N ASP A 166 20.18 -7.49 -21.81
CA ASP A 166 19.33 -6.51 -22.50
C ASP A 166 17.82 -6.79 -22.40
N SER A 167 17.39 -7.67 -21.49
CA SER A 167 15.96 -7.75 -21.15
C SER A 167 15.59 -6.57 -20.25
N THR A 168 14.84 -5.60 -20.77
CA THR A 168 14.15 -4.61 -19.94
C THR A 168 13.36 -5.36 -18.87
N GLN A 169 13.81 -5.33 -17.61
CA GLN A 169 13.11 -6.00 -16.51
C GLN A 169 11.66 -5.51 -16.47
N ALA A 170 10.72 -6.46 -16.46
CA ALA A 170 9.30 -6.15 -16.31
C ALA A 170 9.09 -5.30 -15.06
N ARG A 171 8.22 -4.29 -15.15
CA ARG A 171 7.92 -3.34 -14.07
C ARG A 171 6.43 -3.27 -13.80
N PHE A 172 6.06 -2.62 -12.70
CA PHE A 172 4.68 -2.43 -12.29
C PHE A 172 4.03 -1.30 -13.08
N HIS A 173 2.77 -1.49 -13.44
CA HIS A 173 1.96 -0.44 -14.08
C HIS A 173 1.29 0.46 -13.04
N VAL A 174 0.97 -0.13 -11.88
CA VAL A 174 0.28 0.54 -10.78
C VAL A 174 1.09 0.37 -9.50
N ALA A 175 1.29 1.45 -8.77
CA ALA A 175 1.74 1.43 -7.38
C ALA A 175 0.64 2.00 -6.47
N VAL A 176 0.49 1.42 -5.28
CA VAL A 176 -0.45 1.88 -4.25
C VAL A 176 0.33 2.31 -3.02
N VAL A 177 -0.05 3.47 -2.47
CA VAL A 177 0.45 4.03 -1.21
C VAL A 177 -0.75 4.52 -0.42
N ALA A 178 -1.20 3.75 0.56
CA ALA A 178 -2.32 4.11 1.42
C ALA A 178 -1.79 4.45 2.82
N GLU A 179 -1.96 5.69 3.26
CA GLU A 179 -1.80 6.12 4.66
C GLU A 179 -0.35 6.03 5.16
N CYS A 180 0.60 6.30 4.26
CA CYS A 180 2.03 6.30 4.56
C CYS A 180 2.63 7.69 4.75
N LEU A 181 1.91 8.77 4.40
CA LEU A 181 2.51 10.10 4.30
C LEU A 181 2.86 10.75 5.65
N TRP A 182 2.34 10.24 6.76
CA TRP A 182 2.71 10.71 8.10
C TRP A 182 4.16 10.33 8.49
N LEU A 183 4.79 9.37 7.79
CA LEU A 183 6.20 8.99 7.94
C LEU A 183 7.12 9.95 7.15
N HIS A 184 7.18 11.22 7.56
CA HIS A 184 7.83 12.31 6.81
C HIS A 184 9.29 12.02 6.41
N ASP A 185 10.05 11.38 7.29
CA ASP A 185 11.47 11.06 7.07
C ASP A 185 11.68 9.97 6.01
N LEU A 186 10.69 9.10 5.83
CA LEU A 186 10.78 7.98 4.89
C LEU A 186 10.23 8.30 3.49
N HIS A 187 9.78 9.54 3.25
CA HIS A 187 9.23 9.94 1.96
C HIS A 187 10.20 9.70 0.79
N GLU A 188 11.48 10.02 0.95
CA GLU A 188 12.46 9.85 -0.12
C GLU A 188 12.76 8.36 -0.38
N ASP A 189 12.85 7.55 0.68
CA ASP A 189 13.04 6.11 0.57
C ASP A 189 11.84 5.42 -0.09
N LEU A 190 10.62 5.82 0.26
CA LEU A 190 9.40 5.34 -0.39
C LEU A 190 9.38 5.72 -1.87
N LEU A 191 9.67 6.99 -2.20
CA LEU A 191 9.73 7.45 -3.60
C LEU A 191 10.81 6.72 -4.41
N LYS A 192 11.96 6.42 -3.80
CA LYS A 192 13.03 5.63 -4.43
C LYS A 192 12.55 4.22 -4.79
N SER A 193 11.82 3.55 -3.89
CA SER A 193 11.25 2.23 -4.17
C SER A 193 10.18 2.29 -5.27
N ILE A 194 9.30 3.30 -5.24
CA ILE A 194 8.28 3.52 -6.27
C ILE A 194 8.92 3.72 -7.64
N ASP A 195 9.89 4.63 -7.75
CA ASP A 195 10.55 4.95 -9.02
C ASP A 195 11.25 3.74 -9.66
N ALA A 196 11.96 2.95 -8.84
CA ALA A 196 12.66 1.75 -9.30
C ALA A 196 11.70 0.66 -9.81
N CYS A 197 10.50 0.58 -9.22
CA CYS A 197 9.49 -0.44 -9.51
C CYS A 197 8.60 -0.11 -10.71
N LEU A 198 8.41 1.17 -11.03
CA LEU A 198 7.33 1.60 -11.93
C LEU A 198 7.77 1.68 -13.39
N THR A 199 6.93 1.18 -14.29
CA THR A 199 7.13 1.30 -15.75
C THR A 199 7.08 2.77 -16.19
N PRO A 200 7.72 3.15 -17.32
CA PRO A 200 7.43 4.43 -17.96
C PRO A 200 5.92 4.58 -18.21
N GLY A 201 5.34 5.69 -17.74
CA GLY A 201 3.88 5.92 -17.82
C GLY A 201 3.03 5.18 -16.79
N GLY A 202 3.62 4.44 -15.86
CA GLY A 202 2.89 3.85 -14.74
C GLY A 202 2.31 4.92 -13.81
N LYS A 203 1.33 4.51 -13.00
CA LYS A 203 0.58 5.39 -12.10
C LYS A 203 0.81 4.99 -10.65
N VAL A 204 0.91 5.98 -9.76
CA VAL A 204 0.90 5.75 -8.32
C VAL A 204 -0.38 6.32 -7.75
N PHE A 205 -1.21 5.52 -7.10
CA PHE A 205 -2.36 5.98 -6.35
C PHE A 205 -1.96 6.18 -4.90
N VAL A 206 -2.12 7.41 -4.42
CA VAL A 206 -1.72 7.83 -3.09
C VAL A 206 -2.95 8.34 -2.36
N SER A 207 -3.27 7.74 -1.20
CA SER A 207 -4.31 8.28 -0.33
C SER A 207 -3.79 8.49 1.07
N PHE A 208 -4.15 9.61 1.68
CA PHE A 208 -3.71 10.00 3.01
C PHE A 208 -4.72 10.96 3.65
N ALA A 209 -4.69 11.03 4.98
CA ALA A 209 -5.28 12.11 5.76
C ALA A 209 -4.19 12.81 6.58
N HIS A 210 -4.46 14.03 7.03
CA HIS A 210 -3.58 14.77 7.92
C HIS A 210 -3.76 14.27 9.36
N HIS A 211 -2.92 13.33 9.77
CA HIS A 211 -2.99 12.72 11.10
C HIS A 211 -2.28 13.52 12.19
N VAL A 212 -1.28 14.33 11.82
CA VAL A 212 -0.45 15.10 12.76
C VAL A 212 -0.77 16.60 12.62
N PRO A 213 -1.55 17.19 13.56
CA PRO A 213 -1.93 18.59 13.49
C PRO A 213 -0.72 19.53 13.41
N GLY A 214 -0.73 20.48 12.49
CA GLY A 214 0.35 21.45 12.30
C GLY A 214 1.51 20.95 11.42
N HIS A 215 1.48 19.69 10.98
CA HIS A 215 2.49 19.10 10.10
C HIS A 215 1.96 18.79 8.69
N GLU A 216 0.85 19.43 8.30
CA GLU A 216 0.19 19.18 7.00
C GLU A 216 1.14 19.46 5.83
N GLN A 217 2.00 20.47 5.96
CA GLN A 217 3.01 20.78 4.94
C GLN A 217 4.09 19.70 4.82
N HIS A 218 4.36 18.95 5.90
CA HIS A 218 5.30 17.84 5.86
C HIS A 218 4.71 16.65 5.09
N ASP A 219 3.42 16.35 5.27
CA ASP A 219 2.71 15.35 4.45
C ASP A 219 2.77 15.74 2.96
N LEU A 220 2.43 17.00 2.65
CA LEU A 220 2.44 17.53 1.28
C LEU A 220 3.84 17.62 0.67
N SER A 221 4.89 17.60 1.49
CA SER A 221 6.28 17.60 1.02
C SER A 221 6.59 16.36 0.16
N PHE A 222 5.85 15.26 0.36
CA PHE A 222 5.95 14.06 -0.48
C PHE A 222 5.79 14.38 -1.96
N PHE A 223 4.75 15.14 -2.33
CA PHE A 223 4.48 15.49 -3.73
C PHE A 223 5.56 16.43 -4.31
N THR A 224 6.07 17.35 -3.47
CA THR A 224 7.16 18.25 -3.87
C THR A 224 8.45 17.45 -4.13
N LYS A 225 8.79 16.51 -3.24
CA LYS A 225 9.93 15.59 -3.40
C LYS A 225 9.74 14.70 -4.63
N ALA A 226 8.55 14.15 -4.85
CA ALA A 226 8.23 13.30 -5.99
C ALA A 226 8.48 14.01 -7.33
N LYS A 227 8.05 15.27 -7.45
CA LYS A 227 8.30 16.09 -8.64
C LYS A 227 9.79 16.41 -8.80
N LYS A 228 10.43 16.88 -7.73
CA LYS A 228 11.83 17.36 -7.77
C LYS A 228 12.83 16.24 -8.06
N LEU A 229 12.66 15.08 -7.43
CA LEU A 229 13.63 13.97 -7.47
C LEU A 229 13.39 13.05 -8.67
N TYR A 230 12.13 12.78 -9.01
CA TYR A 230 11.76 11.73 -9.96
C TYR A 230 10.86 12.22 -11.11
N GLY A 231 10.43 13.48 -11.09
CA GLY A 231 9.64 14.08 -12.16
C GLY A 231 8.16 13.70 -12.16
N PHE A 232 7.64 13.15 -11.05
CA PHE A 232 6.21 12.84 -10.92
C PHE A 232 5.37 14.12 -10.78
N ASP A 233 4.35 14.25 -11.62
CA ASP A 233 3.27 15.21 -11.46
C ASP A 233 2.14 14.58 -10.64
N ALA A 234 1.72 15.29 -9.59
CA ALA A 234 0.63 14.88 -8.72
C ALA A 234 -0.67 15.57 -9.13
N VAL A 235 -1.72 14.79 -9.33
CA VAL A 235 -3.07 15.28 -9.62
C VAL A 235 -4.00 14.82 -8.51
N HIS A 236 -4.66 15.77 -7.87
CA HIS A 236 -5.73 15.48 -6.92
C HIS A 236 -6.94 14.92 -7.69
N LEU A 237 -7.38 13.72 -7.32
CA LEU A 237 -8.52 13.06 -7.94
C LEU A 237 -9.83 13.34 -7.21
N ASP A 238 -9.84 13.17 -5.89
CA ASP A 238 -11.06 13.28 -5.09
C ASP A 238 -10.74 13.43 -3.59
N THR A 239 -11.72 13.94 -2.83
CA THR A 239 -11.67 14.04 -1.36
C THR A 239 -12.92 13.40 -0.77
N LEU A 240 -12.72 12.52 0.21
CA LEU A 240 -13.78 11.85 0.94
C LEU A 240 -13.73 12.24 2.43
N ALA A 241 -14.77 12.90 2.90
CA ALA A 241 -14.97 13.09 4.34
C ALA A 241 -15.35 11.75 4.99
N SER A 242 -14.60 11.34 6.01
CA SER A 242 -14.81 10.06 6.70
C SER A 242 -14.61 10.20 8.21
N PRO A 243 -15.29 9.40 9.05
CA PRO A 243 -14.98 9.33 10.47
C PRO A 243 -13.53 8.91 10.69
N HIS A 244 -12.85 9.58 11.62
CA HIS A 244 -11.49 9.25 12.00
C HIS A 244 -11.44 7.84 12.60
N ILE A 245 -10.42 7.06 12.23
CA ILE A 245 -10.33 5.63 12.54
C ILE A 245 -10.41 5.32 14.06
N PHE A 246 -9.95 6.26 14.90
CA PHE A 246 -10.01 6.16 16.36
C PHE A 246 -11.04 7.08 17.03
N ASN A 247 -11.79 7.88 16.26
CA ASN A 247 -12.81 8.77 16.80
C ASN A 247 -13.91 9.01 15.76
N ALA A 248 -15.00 8.25 15.88
CA ALA A 248 -16.10 8.30 14.91
C ALA A 248 -16.84 9.65 14.89
N ASP A 249 -16.77 10.46 15.95
CA ASP A 249 -17.39 11.79 16.01
C ASP A 249 -16.54 12.87 15.33
N ARG A 250 -15.26 12.56 15.05
CA ARG A 250 -14.36 13.44 14.33
C ARG A 250 -14.37 13.06 12.85
N ILE A 251 -14.85 13.95 12.00
CA ILE A 251 -14.73 13.80 10.55
C ILE A 251 -13.38 14.35 10.08
N VAL A 252 -12.70 13.59 9.23
CA VAL A 252 -11.44 13.97 8.58
C VAL A 252 -11.57 13.82 7.07
N ASP A 253 -10.90 14.70 6.35
CA ASP A 253 -10.78 14.59 4.89
C ASP A 253 -9.73 13.54 4.54
N GLN A 254 -10.15 12.56 3.75
CA GLN A 254 -9.27 11.63 3.09
C GLN A 254 -9.02 12.12 1.67
N TYR A 255 -7.76 12.33 1.30
CA TYR A 255 -7.40 12.78 -0.05
C TYR A 255 -7.00 11.59 -0.90
N LEU A 256 -7.30 11.66 -2.21
CA LEU A 256 -6.82 10.72 -3.22
C LEU A 256 -6.10 11.47 -4.33
N TYR A 257 -4.85 11.09 -4.56
CA TYR A 257 -4.00 11.63 -5.62
C TYR A 257 -3.54 10.52 -6.55
N VAL A 258 -3.28 10.90 -7.81
CA VAL A 258 -2.50 10.08 -8.74
C VAL A 258 -1.20 10.79 -9.09
N LEU A 259 -0.09 10.07 -9.03
CA LEU A 259 1.18 10.52 -9.56
C LEU A 259 1.42 9.86 -10.91
N THR A 260 1.84 10.66 -11.88
CA THR A 260 2.25 10.20 -13.20
C THR A 260 3.54 10.90 -13.61
N ARG A 261 4.33 10.31 -14.50
CA ARG A 261 5.49 10.98 -15.09
C ARG A 261 5.36 10.95 -16.60
N SER A 262 5.69 12.06 -17.26
CA SER A 262 5.77 12.11 -18.71
C SER A 262 6.75 11.04 -19.21
N VAL A 263 6.34 10.29 -20.23
CA VAL A 263 7.26 9.41 -20.95
C VAL A 263 8.29 10.34 -21.58
N ARG A 264 9.56 10.21 -21.19
CA ARG A 264 10.65 10.93 -21.86
C ARG A 264 10.64 10.44 -23.31
N THR A 265 10.22 11.32 -24.22
CA THR A 265 10.32 11.13 -25.68
C THR A 265 11.77 11.09 -26.12
#